data_AF-A0A2W7C0K9-F1
#
_entry.id   AF-A0A2W7C0K9-F1
#
_cell.length_a   1.000
_cell.length_b   1.000
_cell.length_c   1.000
_cell.angle_alpha   90.00
_cell.angle_beta   90.00
_cell.angle_gamma   90.00
#
_symmetry.space_group_name_H-M   'P 1'
#
loop_
_entity.id
_entity.type
_entity.pdbx_description
1 polymer ?
#
loop_
_entity_poly.entity_id
_entity_poly.type
_entity_poly.pdbx_seq_one_letter_code
_entity_poly.pdbx_strand_id
1 'polypeptide(L)' 'QALKRSAEPDDIGGVVAFLASDDARWISGDTIRVDGGSKL' A
#
# COMPACT_ATOMS: atom_id res chain seq x y z
N GLN A 1 9.24 -12.93 -0.03
CA GLN A 1 9.00 -13.56 -1.34
C GLN A 1 8.08 -12.63 -2.11
N ALA A 2 8.45 -12.20 -3.32
CA ALA A 2 7.67 -11.24 -4.11
C ALA A 2 6.44 -11.92 -4.74
N LEU A 3 5.36 -11.16 -4.90
CA LEU A 3 4.18 -11.59 -5.65
C LEU A 3 4.53 -11.74 -7.13
N LYS A 4 4.16 -12.87 -7.74
CA LYS A 4 4.41 -13.16 -9.17
C LYS A 4 3.23 -12.77 -10.06
N ARG A 5 2.64 -11.60 -9.82
CA ARG A 5 1.51 -11.07 -10.60
C ARG A 5 1.56 -9.54 -10.63
N SER A 6 0.89 -8.96 -11.61
CA SER A 6 0.58 -7.52 -11.59
C SER A 6 -0.34 -7.19 -10.41
N ALA A 7 -0.20 -5.97 -9.88
CA ALA A 7 -1.14 -5.43 -8.92
C ALA A 7 -2.44 -5.08 -9.63
N GLU A 8 -3.55 -5.41 -8.99
CA GLU A 8 -4.90 -5.01 -9.39
C GLU A 8 -5.29 -3.72 -8.62
N PRO A 9 -6.25 -2.93 -9.11
CA PRO A 9 -6.67 -1.67 -8.46
C PRO A 9 -6.98 -1.82 -6.97
N ASP A 10 -7.59 -2.94 -6.57
CA ASP A 10 -7.96 -3.22 -5.18
C ASP A 10 -6.74 -3.42 -4.26
N ASP A 11 -5.60 -3.88 -4.80
CA ASP A 11 -4.36 -3.99 -4.02
C ASP A 11 -3.85 -2.62 -3.57
N ILE A 12 -4.06 -1.57 -4.37
CA ILE A 12 -3.71 -0.18 -4.06
C ILE A 12 -4.82 0.49 -3.24
N GLY A 13 -6.07 0.28 -3.64
CA GLY A 13 -7.25 0.92 -3.05
C GLY A 13 -7.36 0.68 -1.55
N GLY A 14 -7.05 -0.54 -1.08
CA GLY A 14 -7.06 -0.86 0.35
C GLY A 14 -6.08 -0.02 1.17
N VAL A 15 -4.86 0.19 0.67
CA VAL A 15 -3.85 1.03 1.36
C VAL A 15 -4.26 2.50 1.34
N VAL A 16 -4.83 2.98 0.24
CA VAL A 16 -5.35 4.36 0.15
C VAL A 16 -6.48 4.57 1.16
N ALA A 17 -7.43 3.64 1.23
CA ALA A 17 -8.53 3.71 2.19
C ALA A 17 -8.03 3.69 3.65
N PHE A 18 -7.04 2.85 3.97
CA PHE A 18 -6.39 2.85 5.28
C PHE A 18 -5.74 4.20 5.59
N LEU A 19 -4.91 4.74 4.68
CA LEU A 19 -4.23 6.03 4.88
C LEU A 19 -5.21 7.21 5.01
N ALA A 20 -6.39 7.12 4.40
CA ALA A 20 -7.45 8.11 4.53
C ALA A 20 -8.31 7.96 5.80
N SER A 21 -8.11 6.90 6.57
CA SER A 21 -8.91 6.60 7.77
C SER A 21 -8.28 7.14 9.06
N ASP A 22 -9.08 7.19 10.13
CA ASP A 22 -8.64 7.60 11.48
C ASP A 22 -7.58 6.66 12.09
N ASP A 23 -7.47 5.45 11.58
CA ASP A 23 -6.47 4.46 12.01
C ASP A 23 -5.05 4.90 11.62
N ALA A 24 -4.93 5.70 10.56
CA ALA A 24 -3.66 6.25 10.08
C ALA A 24 -3.37 7.67 10.61
N ARG A 25 -4.13 8.21 11.58
CA ARG A 25 -4.05 9.63 12.02
C ARG A 25 -2.66 10.11 12.50
N TRP A 26 -1.77 9.19 12.86
CA TRP A 26 -0.41 9.49 13.30
C TRP A 26 0.66 9.21 12.23
N ILE A 27 0.25 8.88 11.00
CA ILE A 27 1.15 8.61 9.88
C ILE A 27 1.18 9.84 8.98
N SER A 28 2.34 10.47 8.83
CA SER A 28 2.55 11.60 7.94
C SER A 28 4.00 11.67 7.48
N GLY A 29 4.22 12.19 6.27
CA GLY A 29 5.56 12.36 5.70
C GLY A 29 6.27 11.07 5.28
N ASP A 30 5.55 9.96 5.19
CA ASP A 30 6.12 8.65 4.83
C ASP A 30 5.57 8.13 3.48
N THR A 31 6.26 7.16 2.89
CA THR A 31 5.89 6.52 1.62
C THR A 31 5.73 5.02 1.80
N ILE A 32 4.50 4.54 1.60
CA ILE A 32 4.20 3.10 1.59
C ILE A 32 4.31 2.56 0.16
N ARG A 33 5.17 1.55 -0.05
CA ARG A 33 5.26 0.84 -1.33
C ARG A 33 4.26 -0.30 -1.38
N VAL A 34 3.42 -0.29 -2.40
CA VAL A 34 2.41 -1.32 -2.66
C VAL A 34 2.73 -2.00 -4.00
N ASP A 35 3.88 -2.66 -4.06
CA ASP A 35 4.45 -3.20 -5.31
C ASP A 35 4.64 -4.72 -5.29
N GLY A 36 4.02 -5.40 -4.31
CA GLY A 36 4.14 -6.84 -4.12
C GLY A 36 5.54 -7.33 -3.76
N GLY A 37 6.44 -6.43 -3.34
CA GLY A 37 7.85 -6.76 -3.02
C GLY A 37 8.73 -6.91 -4.26
N SER A 38 8.32 -6.35 -5.40
CA SER A 38 9.06 -6.43 -6.68
C SER A 38 10.36 -5.63 -6.69
N LYS A 39 10.53 -4.67 -5.77
CA LYS A 39 11.74 -3.85 -5.62
C LYS A 39 12.54 -4.12 -4.35
N LEU A 40 12.42 -5.33 -3.79
CA LEU A 40 13.23 -5.82 -2.67
C LEU A 40 14.59 -6.35 -3.15
#